data_AF-A0A238Z272-F1
#
_entry.id   AF-A0A238Z272-F1
#
_cell.length_a   1.000
_cell.length_b   1.000
_cell.length_c   1.000
_cell.angle_alpha   90.00
_cell.angle_beta   90.00
_cell.angle_gamma   90.00
#
_symmetry.space_group_name_H-M   'P 1'
#
loop_
_entity.id
_entity.type
_entity.pdbx_description
1 polymer ?
#
loop_
_entity_poly.entity_id
_entity_poly.type
_entity_poly.pdbx_seq_one_letter_code
_entity_poly.pdbx_strand_id
1 'polypeptide(L)'
;MSQSLIPLERPNGHYYAIQLKETEFKQTINLDQSSEIIFKWDALVDTMSQSKNDMVIQVAQAKPDGNTNQIKDLAKAIIQSKNILPMDRIFGVEDQKIDRIGFVATREITDQTTVKIVVNWIKESSLKDIEVPVFQHDKEIQTLTARELNTIEKQFGTRLQRIYDLMPVVEENWKYTEYNHNIATEIKAFPSKQEQGGKITLFYGTNRNALNKTDQKQNYGTQTSQLEFGQCEVSIPKGHVQGELERPTRIILWNLPENDAKHVTIKSILPIERIDFLAQFNTALKKTPEKSALLFIHGYNNSFEDAARRTAQLAWDLPFDGLSGFFSWPSGANIPDYFSDEAKARSSSPALEEFLRNIMLNTELEQLHIIAHSMGTLVTTLSLNSLQRDASMQEHLDKIHQLILGASDIDQEEFRNTILPEFKNIGLRRTIYASDHDYALGVSSWGRRGRLRLGQIGKDIFVDPDIDTIEASNIEASNSHGYIFESKLLLTDLFYLITKNLNPAQRRLREVRKNLLPYWLFLE
;
A
#
# COMPACT_ATOMS: atom_id res chain seq x y z
N MET A 1 -12.31 30.81 -2.22
CA MET A 1 -12.17 30.71 -0.76
C MET A 1 -13.22 29.74 -0.25
N SER A 2 -12.85 28.47 -0.09
CA SER A 2 -13.56 27.49 0.73
C SER A 2 -12.47 26.61 1.31
N GLN A 3 -12.16 26.84 2.58
CA GLN A 3 -11.20 26.06 3.34
C GLN A 3 -11.82 24.68 3.57
N SER A 4 -11.34 23.64 2.86
CA SER A 4 -11.66 22.26 3.23
C SER A 4 -10.66 21.81 4.28
N LEU A 5 -11.06 21.96 5.55
CA LEU A 5 -10.37 21.41 6.70
C LEU A 5 -10.52 19.88 6.66
N ILE A 6 -9.43 19.16 6.37
CA ILE A 6 -9.37 17.69 6.49
C ILE A 6 -8.51 17.38 7.73
N PRO A 7 -8.96 16.51 8.66
CA PRO A 7 -8.25 16.21 9.92
C PRO A 7 -6.83 15.68 9.70
N LEU A 8 -5.96 15.92 10.69
CA LEU A 8 -4.54 15.58 10.68
C LEU A 8 -4.23 14.10 10.93
N GLU A 9 -5.24 13.27 11.18
CA GLU A 9 -5.12 11.81 11.19
C GLU A 9 -6.35 11.24 10.45
N ARG A 10 -6.12 10.60 9.30
CA ARG A 10 -7.17 9.76 8.69
C ARG A 10 -7.36 8.55 9.60
N PRO A 11 -8.60 8.16 9.91
CA PRO A 11 -8.85 7.11 10.88
C PRO A 11 -8.31 5.78 10.33
N ASN A 12 -7.29 5.22 10.97
CA ASN A 12 -6.85 3.83 10.77
C ASN A 12 -7.24 2.97 11.98
N GLY A 13 -8.40 3.28 12.56
CA GLY A 13 -8.94 2.59 13.71
C GLY A 13 -9.71 1.31 13.36
N HIS A 14 -9.75 0.36 14.28
CA HIS A 14 -10.58 -0.83 14.16
C HIS A 14 -12.07 -0.44 14.27
N TYR A 15 -12.95 -1.33 13.82
CA TYR A 15 -14.39 -1.15 13.99
C TYR A 15 -14.89 -1.96 15.18
N TYR A 16 -15.70 -1.34 16.02
CA TYR A 16 -16.32 -1.96 17.18
C TYR A 16 -17.84 -1.77 17.15
N ALA A 17 -18.55 -2.74 17.68
CA ALA A 17 -19.95 -2.61 18.05
C ALA A 17 -20.06 -2.56 19.59
N ILE A 18 -20.91 -1.67 20.10
CA ILE A 18 -21.16 -1.46 21.52
C ILE A 18 -22.67 -1.49 21.77
N GLN A 19 -23.11 -2.33 22.72
CA GLN A 19 -24.52 -2.44 23.09
C GLN A 19 -24.99 -1.21 23.89
N LEU A 20 -26.12 -0.61 23.50
CA LEU A 20 -26.67 0.60 24.12
C LEU A 20 -27.80 0.33 25.14
N LYS A 21 -28.49 -0.82 25.03
CA LYS A 21 -29.66 -1.19 25.84
C LYS A 21 -29.34 -1.70 27.24
N GLU A 22 -30.34 -1.72 28.13
CA GLU A 22 -30.21 -2.32 29.47
C GLU A 22 -30.06 -3.83 29.40
N THR A 23 -29.00 -4.33 30.03
CA THR A 23 -28.85 -5.73 30.47
C THR A 23 -28.98 -5.76 31.99
N GLU A 24 -28.89 -6.94 32.64
CA GLU A 24 -28.99 -7.11 34.12
C GLU A 24 -28.04 -6.21 34.95
N PHE A 25 -27.17 -5.44 34.30
CA PHE A 25 -26.21 -4.51 34.88
C PHE A 25 -26.59 -3.01 34.74
N LYS A 26 -27.81 -2.63 34.31
CA LYS A 26 -28.20 -1.22 34.03
C LYS A 26 -29.60 -0.83 34.52
N GLN A 27 -29.78 0.42 34.99
CA GLN A 27 -31.10 1.06 35.21
C GLN A 27 -31.12 2.50 34.64
N THR A 28 -32.19 2.86 33.93
CA THR A 28 -32.37 4.08 33.12
C THR A 28 -33.23 5.10 33.86
N ILE A 29 -32.83 6.37 33.86
CA ILE A 29 -33.71 7.48 34.27
C ILE A 29 -33.78 8.47 33.10
N ASN A 30 -35.01 8.74 32.65
CA ASN A 30 -35.30 9.70 31.59
C ASN A 30 -35.28 11.13 32.14
N LEU A 31 -34.47 12.00 31.53
CA LEU A 31 -34.55 13.45 31.68
C LEU A 31 -34.41 14.09 30.30
N ASP A 32 -35.24 15.09 30.04
CA ASP A 32 -35.46 15.65 28.72
C ASP A 32 -34.18 16.17 28.04
N GLN A 33 -33.95 15.62 26.84
CA GLN A 33 -33.03 16.04 25.77
C GLN A 33 -31.53 16.15 26.09
N SER A 34 -30.99 15.22 26.87
CA SER A 34 -29.61 14.73 26.72
C SER A 34 -29.39 13.53 27.64
N SER A 35 -29.23 12.33 27.10
CA SER A 35 -28.95 11.13 27.89
C SER A 35 -27.44 11.04 28.20
N GLU A 36 -27.01 11.59 29.34
CA GLU A 36 -25.75 11.21 29.97
C GLU A 36 -25.89 9.82 30.61
N ILE A 37 -24.88 8.96 30.48
CA ILE A 37 -24.74 7.75 31.31
C ILE A 37 -23.71 8.09 32.40
N ILE A 38 -24.18 8.48 33.58
CA ILE A 38 -23.32 8.75 34.73
C ILE A 38 -23.17 7.46 35.54
N PHE A 39 -21.94 6.95 35.65
CA PHE A 39 -21.60 5.96 36.67
C PHE A 39 -21.25 6.71 37.96
N LYS A 40 -22.05 6.55 39.02
CA LYS A 40 -21.63 6.98 40.37
C LYS A 40 -22.03 5.94 41.42
N TRP A 41 -21.02 5.51 42.16
CA TRP A 41 -21.19 5.04 43.53
C TRP A 41 -20.43 6.00 44.46
N ASP A 42 -21.20 7.00 44.88
CA ASP A 42 -21.04 7.98 45.96
C ASP A 42 -20.04 9.16 45.83
N ALA A 43 -20.67 10.36 45.83
CA ALA A 43 -20.24 11.68 46.30
C ALA A 43 -19.36 12.64 45.45
N LEU A 44 -19.70 13.94 45.60
CA LEU A 44 -19.11 15.22 45.13
C LEU A 44 -19.33 15.57 43.63
N VAL A 45 -20.07 16.61 43.21
CA VAL A 45 -20.27 18.04 43.57
C VAL A 45 -19.35 18.99 42.81
N ASP A 46 -20.01 19.84 42.02
CA ASP A 46 -19.62 21.11 41.37
C ASP A 46 -18.37 21.18 40.50
N THR A 47 -18.55 21.21 39.18
CA THR A 47 -18.65 22.49 38.44
C THR A 47 -19.05 22.26 36.99
N MET A 48 -20.04 23.02 36.53
CA MET A 48 -20.39 23.12 35.12
C MET A 48 -19.34 23.92 34.34
N SER A 49 -19.01 23.46 33.13
CA SER A 49 -18.78 24.36 32.01
C SER A 49 -19.26 23.75 30.70
N GLN A 50 -19.97 24.56 29.94
CA GLN A 50 -20.64 24.27 28.68
C GLN A 50 -19.66 23.85 27.57
N SER A 51 -19.91 22.70 26.93
CA SER A 51 -19.79 22.55 25.48
C SER A 51 -20.69 21.41 25.02
N LYS A 52 -21.42 21.64 23.93
CA LYS A 52 -22.28 20.65 23.29
C LYS A 52 -21.41 19.73 22.42
N ASN A 53 -21.38 18.44 22.72
CA ASN A 53 -21.32 17.27 21.80
C ASN A 53 -20.58 16.02 22.30
N ASP A 54 -20.12 15.96 23.55
CA ASP A 54 -19.29 14.83 23.99
C ASP A 54 -20.09 13.80 24.82
N MET A 55 -20.03 12.52 24.44
CA MET A 55 -20.48 11.41 25.29
C MET A 55 -19.27 10.72 25.91
N VAL A 56 -19.24 10.66 27.24
CA VAL A 56 -18.21 9.95 28.01
C VAL A 56 -18.68 8.52 28.29
N ILE A 57 -17.93 7.52 27.84
CA ILE A 57 -18.12 6.11 28.24
C ILE A 57 -17.09 5.77 29.32
N GLN A 58 -17.56 5.43 30.52
CA GLN A 58 -16.70 4.99 31.61
C GLN A 58 -16.69 3.47 31.64
N VAL A 59 -15.55 2.86 31.29
CA VAL A 59 -15.41 1.40 31.19
C VAL A 59 -14.74 0.91 32.49
N ALA A 60 -15.58 0.64 33.48
CA ALA A 60 -15.31 -0.02 34.77
C ALA A 60 -14.57 0.78 35.87
N GLN A 61 -15.03 0.60 37.11
CA GLN A 61 -14.34 0.95 38.35
C GLN A 61 -14.29 -0.30 39.25
N ALA A 62 -13.14 -0.59 39.85
CA ALA A 62 -13.02 -1.64 40.86
C ALA A 62 -13.18 -1.06 42.26
N LYS A 63 -14.09 -1.59 43.08
CA LYS A 63 -13.92 -1.61 44.54
C LYS A 63 -13.57 -3.04 44.94
N PRO A 64 -12.50 -3.27 45.71
CA PRO A 64 -12.21 -4.59 46.22
C PRO A 64 -13.24 -4.91 47.30
N ASP A 65 -14.23 -5.73 46.95
CA ASP A 65 -15.04 -6.42 47.95
C ASP A 65 -14.98 -7.93 47.68
N GLY A 66 -14.03 -8.58 48.36
CA GLY A 66 -14.01 -10.00 48.73
C GLY A 66 -14.15 -11.13 47.68
N ASN A 67 -14.65 -10.90 46.46
CA ASN A 67 -15.08 -11.96 45.55
C ASN A 67 -14.28 -12.01 44.24
N THR A 68 -13.65 -13.16 44.00
CA THR A 68 -12.64 -13.42 42.95
C THR A 68 -13.17 -13.46 41.51
N ASN A 69 -14.48 -13.54 41.29
CA ASN A 69 -15.06 -13.52 39.93
C ASN A 69 -15.12 -12.12 39.32
N GLN A 70 -15.40 -11.07 40.12
CA GLN A 70 -15.46 -9.69 39.62
C GLN A 70 -14.09 -9.17 39.15
N ILE A 71 -13.00 -9.63 39.77
CA ILE A 71 -11.63 -9.28 39.38
C ILE A 71 -11.25 -9.94 38.03
N LYS A 72 -11.78 -11.13 37.72
CA LYS A 72 -11.54 -11.82 36.43
C LYS A 72 -12.26 -11.12 35.27
N ASP A 73 -13.49 -10.66 35.49
CA ASP A 73 -14.26 -9.94 34.47
C ASP A 73 -13.70 -8.52 34.23
N LEU A 74 -13.23 -7.86 35.29
CA LEU A 74 -12.49 -6.60 35.22
C LEU A 74 -11.18 -6.73 34.41
N ALA A 75 -10.38 -7.77 34.67
CA ALA A 75 -9.17 -8.04 33.91
C ALA A 75 -9.50 -8.29 32.43
N LYS A 76 -10.59 -9.01 32.14
CA LYS A 76 -11.06 -9.26 30.77
C LYS A 76 -11.48 -7.98 30.06
N ALA A 77 -12.25 -7.11 30.72
CA ALA A 77 -12.71 -5.84 30.17
C ALA A 77 -11.55 -4.86 29.92
N ILE A 78 -10.57 -4.77 30.83
CA ILE A 78 -9.36 -3.96 30.66
C ILE A 78 -8.45 -4.53 29.57
N ILE A 79 -8.33 -5.86 29.47
CA ILE A 79 -7.56 -6.53 28.40
C ILE A 79 -8.23 -6.31 27.03
N GLN A 80 -9.55 -6.30 26.96
CA GLN A 80 -10.30 -6.06 25.71
C GLN A 80 -10.27 -4.57 25.31
N SER A 81 -10.33 -3.64 26.26
CA SER A 81 -10.30 -2.19 26.01
C SER A 81 -8.90 -1.62 25.76
N LYS A 82 -7.83 -2.40 25.99
CA LYS A 82 -6.45 -2.04 25.61
C LYS A 82 -6.27 -1.82 24.10
N ASN A 83 -7.16 -2.41 23.29
CA ASN A 83 -7.07 -2.34 21.84
C ASN A 83 -7.93 -1.23 21.22
N ILE A 84 -8.79 -0.59 22.01
CA ILE A 84 -9.61 0.54 21.54
C ILE A 84 -8.76 1.81 21.67
N LEU A 85 -8.60 2.56 20.60
CA LEU A 85 -7.75 3.74 20.47
C LEU A 85 -8.58 4.94 19.97
N PRO A 86 -8.11 6.18 20.18
CA PRO A 86 -8.66 7.33 19.48
C PRO A 86 -8.78 7.07 17.98
N MET A 87 -9.87 7.58 17.38
CA MET A 87 -10.28 7.40 15.99
C MET A 87 -10.76 6.00 15.59
N ASP A 88 -10.89 5.05 16.52
CA ASP A 88 -11.62 3.80 16.28
C ASP A 88 -13.10 4.08 16.01
N ARG A 89 -13.69 3.30 15.09
CA ARG A 89 -15.07 3.47 14.65
C ARG A 89 -16.00 2.65 15.51
N ILE A 90 -17.08 3.26 15.96
CA ILE A 90 -18.03 2.67 16.90
C ILE A 90 -19.42 2.63 16.27
N PHE A 91 -20.01 1.44 16.24
CA PHE A 91 -21.44 1.22 16.04
C PHE A 91 -22.12 1.09 17.39
N GLY A 92 -23.04 2.00 17.70
CA GLY A 92 -23.95 1.88 18.83
C GLY A 92 -25.11 0.97 18.43
N VAL A 93 -25.19 -0.19 19.04
CA VAL A 93 -26.14 -1.26 18.71
C VAL A 93 -27.23 -1.36 19.77
N GLU A 94 -28.48 -1.41 19.35
CA GLU A 94 -29.65 -1.59 20.20
C GLU A 94 -30.56 -2.65 19.59
N ASP A 95 -30.94 -3.70 20.33
CA ASP A 95 -31.68 -4.87 19.81
C ASP A 95 -31.09 -5.48 18.52
N GLN A 96 -29.77 -5.63 18.45
CA GLN A 96 -29.08 -6.05 17.22
C GLN A 96 -29.28 -5.11 16.03
N LYS A 97 -29.66 -3.85 16.22
CA LYS A 97 -29.76 -2.86 15.15
C LYS A 97 -28.84 -1.69 15.42
N ILE A 98 -28.31 -1.07 14.38
CA ILE A 98 -27.47 0.12 14.53
C ILE A 98 -28.39 1.30 14.86
N ASP A 99 -28.27 1.86 16.06
CA ASP A 99 -28.99 3.09 16.44
C ASP A 99 -28.18 4.34 16.08
N ARG A 100 -26.84 4.26 16.17
CA ARG A 100 -25.93 5.39 15.94
C ARG A 100 -24.51 4.94 15.58
N ILE A 101 -23.75 5.86 15.00
CA ILE A 101 -22.33 5.65 14.67
C ILE A 101 -21.47 6.77 15.25
N GLY A 102 -20.20 6.50 15.50
CA GLY A 102 -19.31 7.47 16.13
C GLY A 102 -17.85 7.05 16.05
N PHE A 103 -16.96 7.91 16.52
CA PHE A 103 -15.54 7.60 16.64
C PHE A 103 -15.05 7.87 18.06
N VAL A 104 -14.05 7.12 18.49
CA VAL A 104 -13.40 7.36 19.78
C VAL A 104 -12.66 8.68 19.72
N ALA A 105 -13.08 9.67 20.50
CA ALA A 105 -12.45 10.97 20.57
C ALA A 105 -11.17 10.92 21.41
N THR A 106 -11.28 10.37 22.62
CA THR A 106 -10.15 10.25 23.54
C THR A 106 -10.24 8.94 24.31
N ARG A 107 -9.07 8.45 24.72
CA ARG A 107 -8.93 7.35 25.65
C ARG A 107 -8.02 7.79 26.78
N GLU A 108 -8.56 7.82 27.98
CA GLU A 108 -7.83 8.22 29.17
C GLU A 108 -7.83 7.07 30.17
N ILE A 109 -6.64 6.75 30.68
CA ILE A 109 -6.52 5.91 31.86
C ILE A 109 -6.50 6.88 33.04
N THR A 110 -7.65 7.03 33.71
CA THR A 110 -7.80 8.05 34.78
C THR A 110 -7.19 7.58 36.10
N ASP A 111 -7.08 6.26 36.32
CA ASP A 111 -6.33 5.62 37.41
C ASP A 111 -5.82 4.23 36.97
N GLN A 112 -5.06 3.50 37.80
CA GLN A 112 -4.53 2.16 37.44
C GLN A 112 -5.61 1.08 37.17
N THR A 113 -6.89 1.40 37.32
CA THR A 113 -8.03 0.48 37.28
C THR A 113 -9.19 0.91 36.36
N THR A 114 -9.17 2.13 35.83
CA THR A 114 -10.28 2.74 35.09
C THR A 114 -9.83 3.21 33.72
N VAL A 115 -10.56 2.81 32.66
CA VAL A 115 -10.37 3.30 31.30
C VAL A 115 -11.61 4.08 30.88
N LYS A 116 -11.42 5.37 30.59
CA LYS A 116 -12.43 6.26 30.05
C LYS A 116 -12.27 6.34 28.54
N ILE A 117 -13.33 6.05 27.80
CA ILE A 117 -13.37 6.14 26.34
C ILE A 117 -14.44 7.16 25.99
N VAL A 118 -14.05 8.29 25.42
CA VAL A 118 -15.00 9.30 24.95
C VAL A 118 -15.31 8.98 23.50
N VAL A 119 -16.60 8.95 23.15
CA VAL A 119 -17.04 8.67 21.77
C VAL A 119 -17.85 9.85 21.28
N ASN A 120 -17.47 10.37 20.12
CA ASN A 120 -18.22 11.40 19.42
C ASN A 120 -19.24 10.72 18.53
N TRP A 121 -20.52 10.86 18.91
CA TRP A 121 -21.63 10.19 18.23
C TRP A 121 -22.32 11.10 17.23
N ILE A 122 -22.80 10.49 16.16
CA ILE A 122 -23.73 11.11 15.22
C ILE A 122 -24.97 10.22 15.15
N LYS A 123 -26.13 10.86 15.37
CA LYS A 123 -27.43 10.21 15.31
C LYS A 123 -28.00 10.44 13.91
N GLU A 124 -28.19 9.36 13.15
CA GLU A 124 -28.66 9.46 11.79
C GLU A 124 -29.95 8.64 11.64
N SER A 125 -31.03 9.32 11.23
CA SER A 125 -32.39 8.77 11.27
C SER A 125 -32.64 7.63 10.28
N SER A 126 -31.77 7.45 9.29
CA SER A 126 -31.81 6.37 8.28
C SER A 126 -31.15 5.07 8.73
N LEU A 127 -30.56 5.01 9.93
CA LEU A 127 -29.78 3.85 10.40
C LEU A 127 -30.61 2.75 11.08
N LYS A 128 -31.83 3.08 11.51
CA LYS A 128 -32.63 2.26 12.45
C LYS A 128 -33.15 0.93 11.90
N ASP A 129 -33.02 0.69 10.60
CA ASP A 129 -33.47 -0.52 9.94
C ASP A 129 -32.34 -1.50 9.60
N ILE A 130 -31.09 -1.19 9.97
CA ILE A 130 -29.92 -2.03 9.67
C ILE A 130 -29.69 -3.01 10.82
N GLU A 131 -29.94 -4.29 10.55
CA GLU A 131 -29.65 -5.36 11.49
C GLU A 131 -28.15 -5.69 11.48
N VAL A 132 -27.61 -5.87 12.67
CA VAL A 132 -26.29 -6.44 12.97
C VAL A 132 -26.53 -7.85 13.54
N PRO A 133 -26.92 -8.84 12.73
CA PRO A 133 -27.18 -10.22 13.18
C PRO A 133 -25.91 -10.94 13.70
N VAL A 134 -24.77 -10.23 13.76
CA VAL A 134 -23.47 -10.75 14.15
C VAL A 134 -22.99 -10.22 15.50
N PHE A 135 -23.76 -9.37 16.17
CA PHE A 135 -23.47 -8.94 17.53
C PHE A 135 -23.89 -10.01 18.54
N GLN A 136 -22.91 -10.61 19.22
CA GLN A 136 -23.18 -11.69 20.18
C GLN A 136 -23.88 -11.13 21.43
N HIS A 137 -25.01 -11.72 21.84
CA HIS A 137 -25.85 -11.18 22.93
C HIS A 137 -25.16 -11.16 24.29
N ASP A 138 -24.09 -11.95 24.46
CA ASP A 138 -23.29 -12.06 25.66
C ASP A 138 -22.10 -11.08 25.71
N LYS A 139 -21.96 -10.21 24.70
CA LYS A 139 -20.87 -9.23 24.62
C LYS A 139 -21.39 -7.79 24.74
N GLU A 140 -20.71 -7.00 25.56
CA GLU A 140 -20.97 -5.56 25.67
C GLU A 140 -20.20 -4.75 24.60
N ILE A 141 -19.00 -5.24 24.23
CA ILE A 141 -18.16 -4.67 23.16
C ILE A 141 -17.66 -5.82 22.28
N GLN A 142 -17.76 -5.65 20.96
CA GLN A 142 -17.28 -6.61 19.98
C GLN A 142 -16.44 -5.90 18.91
N THR A 143 -15.20 -6.35 18.71
CA THR A 143 -14.43 -5.98 17.51
C THR A 143 -15.04 -6.66 16.29
N LEU A 144 -15.27 -5.89 15.23
CA LEU A 144 -15.85 -6.38 13.99
C LEU A 144 -14.75 -6.83 13.03
N THR A 145 -14.94 -8.02 12.45
CA THR A 145 -14.10 -8.61 11.41
C THR A 145 -14.44 -8.05 10.02
N ALA A 146 -13.54 -8.23 9.06
CA ALA A 146 -13.78 -7.82 7.67
C ALA A 146 -15.04 -8.45 7.05
N ARG A 147 -15.39 -9.68 7.45
CA ARG A 147 -16.61 -10.37 6.97
C ARG A 147 -17.88 -9.73 7.53
N GLU A 148 -17.85 -9.31 8.79
CA GLU A 148 -18.96 -8.62 9.46
C GLU A 148 -19.16 -7.22 8.87
N LEU A 149 -18.07 -6.49 8.64
CA LEU A 149 -18.12 -5.15 8.03
C LEU A 149 -18.71 -5.19 6.62
N ASN A 150 -18.30 -6.13 5.78
CA ASN A 150 -18.86 -6.30 4.43
C ASN A 150 -20.37 -6.62 4.47
N THR A 151 -20.83 -7.35 5.50
CA THR A 151 -22.26 -7.64 5.69
C THR A 151 -23.04 -6.38 6.05
N ILE A 152 -22.47 -5.52 6.88
CA ILE A 152 -23.05 -4.21 7.25
C ILE A 152 -23.06 -3.28 6.03
N GLU A 153 -21.96 -3.17 5.28
CA GLU A 153 -21.85 -2.34 4.07
C GLU A 153 -22.87 -2.70 2.99
N LYS A 154 -23.14 -4.00 2.80
CA LYS A 154 -24.17 -4.46 1.87
C LYS A 154 -25.58 -4.00 2.25
N GLN A 155 -25.89 -3.91 3.54
CA GLN A 155 -27.17 -3.40 4.01
C GLN A 155 -27.24 -1.87 3.90
N PHE A 156 -26.11 -1.18 4.11
CA PHE A 156 -25.99 0.27 3.90
C PHE A 156 -26.08 0.70 2.44
N GLY A 157 -25.74 -0.18 1.49
CA GLY A 157 -25.68 0.15 0.06
C GLY A 157 -24.53 1.10 -0.33
N THR A 158 -23.63 1.39 0.61
CA THR A 158 -22.42 2.20 0.43
C THR A 158 -21.33 1.71 1.38
N ARG A 159 -20.06 2.02 1.08
CA ARG A 159 -18.96 1.68 2.00
C ARG A 159 -19.08 2.49 3.28
N LEU A 160 -18.84 1.85 4.42
CA LEU A 160 -18.89 2.48 5.74
C LEU A 160 -17.89 3.63 5.83
N GLN A 161 -16.73 3.48 5.20
CA GLN A 161 -15.70 4.51 5.14
C GLN A 161 -16.24 5.85 4.61
N ARG A 162 -17.08 5.84 3.57
CA ARG A 162 -17.69 7.07 3.02
C ARG A 162 -18.61 7.78 4.01
N ILE A 163 -19.24 7.04 4.92
CA ILE A 163 -20.11 7.62 5.93
C ILE A 163 -19.25 8.33 6.99
N TYR A 164 -18.14 7.70 7.38
CA TYR A 164 -17.18 8.30 8.31
C TYR A 164 -16.41 9.50 7.71
N ASP A 165 -16.14 9.49 6.40
CA ASP A 165 -15.45 10.58 5.71
C ASP A 165 -16.32 11.86 5.55
N LEU A 166 -17.65 11.72 5.65
CA LEU A 166 -18.59 12.84 5.59
C LEU A 166 -18.88 13.46 6.97
N MET A 167 -18.26 12.96 8.05
CA MET A 167 -18.50 13.42 9.42
C MET A 167 -17.70 14.70 9.72
N PRO A 168 -18.31 15.77 10.26
CA PRO A 168 -17.59 16.96 10.71
C PRO A 168 -16.79 16.65 11.99
N VAL A 169 -15.47 16.81 11.94
CA VAL A 169 -14.57 16.60 13.10
C VAL A 169 -14.59 17.85 14.00
N VAL A 170 -14.79 17.64 15.30
CA VAL A 170 -14.83 18.68 16.34
C VAL A 170 -13.46 19.37 16.44
N GLU A 171 -13.48 20.70 16.45
CA GLU A 171 -12.42 21.60 15.97
C GLU A 171 -11.28 21.98 16.94
N GLU A 172 -11.13 21.36 18.12
CA GLU A 172 -10.21 21.92 19.13
C GLU A 172 -8.90 21.13 19.32
N ASN A 173 -7.79 21.77 18.90
CA ASN A 173 -6.38 21.59 19.31
C ASN A 173 -5.36 20.98 18.33
N TRP A 174 -5.64 20.88 17.03
CA TRP A 174 -4.56 20.69 16.04
C TRP A 174 -3.94 22.03 15.64
N LYS A 175 -2.67 22.27 15.99
CA LYS A 175 -1.90 23.37 15.42
C LYS A 175 -1.60 23.05 13.95
N TYR A 176 -2.43 23.58 13.06
CA TYR A 176 -2.23 23.53 11.61
C TYR A 176 -0.99 24.35 11.23
N THR A 177 0.02 23.73 10.62
CA THR A 177 0.95 24.46 9.75
C THR A 177 0.25 24.76 8.44
N GLU A 178 0.17 26.04 8.07
CA GLU A 178 -0.42 26.52 6.81
C GLU A 178 0.15 25.75 5.61
N TYR A 179 -0.68 24.93 4.97
CA TYR A 179 -0.34 24.34 3.69
C TYR A 179 -0.47 25.41 2.61
N ASN A 180 0.66 25.90 2.10
CA ASN A 180 0.69 26.81 0.97
C ASN A 180 0.25 26.06 -0.30
N HIS A 181 -1.05 26.14 -0.63
CA HIS A 181 -1.65 25.63 -1.87
C HIS A 181 -1.02 26.20 -3.17
N ASN A 182 -0.16 27.22 -3.05
CA ASN A 182 0.35 27.99 -4.18
C ASN A 182 1.40 27.26 -5.04
N ILE A 183 1.81 26.02 -4.72
CA ILE A 183 2.85 25.28 -5.47
C ILE A 183 2.33 23.96 -6.09
N ALA A 184 1.07 23.58 -5.84
CA ALA A 184 0.46 22.47 -6.58
C ALA A 184 0.14 22.94 -8.01
N THR A 185 1.16 22.92 -8.88
CA THR A 185 1.00 22.99 -10.32
C THR A 185 -0.19 22.11 -10.68
N GLU A 186 -1.16 22.62 -11.43
CA GLU A 186 -2.36 21.90 -11.83
C GLU A 186 -1.96 20.60 -12.55
N ILE A 187 -1.87 19.49 -11.80
CA ILE A 187 -1.44 18.19 -12.32
C ILE A 187 -2.58 17.68 -13.18
N LYS A 188 -2.44 17.92 -14.49
CA LYS A 188 -3.37 17.43 -15.50
C LYS A 188 -3.15 15.93 -15.65
N ALA A 189 -4.23 15.18 -15.58
CA ALA A 189 -4.22 13.82 -16.08
C ALA A 189 -3.70 13.85 -17.52
N PHE A 190 -2.62 13.14 -17.81
CA PHE A 190 -2.12 13.01 -19.17
C PHE A 190 -2.95 11.98 -19.93
N PRO A 191 -3.18 12.19 -21.24
CA PRO A 191 -3.82 11.19 -22.08
C PRO A 191 -2.90 9.95 -22.18
N SER A 192 -3.48 8.75 -22.13
CA SER A 192 -2.75 7.53 -22.45
C SER A 192 -2.22 7.58 -23.89
N LYS A 193 -1.14 6.84 -24.19
CA LYS A 193 -0.75 6.59 -25.59
C LYS A 193 -1.99 6.02 -26.32
N GLN A 194 -2.37 6.69 -27.42
CA GLN A 194 -3.64 6.63 -28.16
C GLN A 194 -4.46 5.33 -28.06
N GLU A 195 -5.80 5.44 -28.10
CA GLU A 195 -6.80 4.36 -28.13
C GLU A 195 -6.62 3.26 -29.21
N GLN A 196 -5.63 3.39 -30.10
CA GLN A 196 -5.43 2.51 -31.25
C GLN A 196 -4.73 1.17 -30.92
N GLY A 197 -4.12 1.04 -29.74
CA GLY A 197 -3.26 -0.11 -29.41
C GLY A 197 -1.96 -0.09 -30.21
N GLY A 198 -1.05 -1.02 -29.94
CA GLY A 198 0.27 -1.00 -30.58
C GLY A 198 1.21 -2.12 -30.15
N LYS A 199 2.40 -2.14 -30.74
CA LYS A 199 3.47 -3.06 -30.38
C LYS A 199 4.56 -2.32 -29.62
N ILE A 200 5.08 -2.95 -28.57
CA ILE A 200 6.17 -2.44 -27.75
C ILE A 200 7.30 -3.46 -27.81
N THR A 201 8.50 -2.98 -28.15
CA THR A 201 9.73 -3.76 -28.02
C THR A 201 10.32 -3.49 -26.64
N LEU A 202 10.55 -4.56 -25.89
CA LEU A 202 11.13 -4.53 -24.55
C LEU A 202 12.52 -5.17 -24.58
N PHE A 203 13.48 -4.57 -23.91
CA PHE A 203 14.77 -5.20 -23.63
C PHE A 203 14.68 -6.00 -22.33
N TYR A 204 15.31 -7.17 -22.26
CA TYR A 204 15.30 -7.95 -21.03
C TYR A 204 16.66 -8.51 -20.63
N GLY A 205 16.83 -8.68 -19.32
CA GLY A 205 17.81 -9.57 -18.72
C GLY A 205 17.08 -10.65 -17.91
N THR A 206 17.59 -11.87 -17.88
CA THR A 206 16.99 -12.97 -17.10
C THR A 206 18.04 -13.95 -16.65
N ASN A 207 17.92 -14.47 -15.43
CA ASN A 207 18.68 -15.61 -14.95
C ASN A 207 17.80 -16.86 -14.78
N ARG A 208 16.68 -16.90 -15.50
CA ARG A 208 15.84 -18.10 -15.59
C ARG A 208 16.45 -19.10 -16.56
N ASN A 209 16.29 -20.38 -16.28
CA ASN A 209 16.67 -21.42 -17.22
C ASN A 209 15.85 -21.34 -18.51
N ALA A 210 16.52 -21.36 -19.65
CA ALA A 210 15.88 -21.54 -20.94
C ALA A 210 15.18 -22.91 -21.00
N LEU A 211 13.95 -22.92 -21.51
CA LEU A 211 13.16 -24.11 -21.80
C LEU A 211 13.09 -24.34 -23.31
N ASN A 212 12.06 -25.05 -23.76
CA ASN A 212 11.80 -25.30 -25.17
C ASN A 212 11.66 -23.99 -25.95
N LYS A 213 12.34 -23.93 -27.09
CA LYS A 213 12.23 -22.86 -28.07
C LYS A 213 11.18 -23.22 -29.12
N THR A 214 10.33 -22.27 -29.46
CA THR A 214 9.50 -22.29 -30.68
C THR A 214 10.12 -21.33 -31.70
N ASP A 215 9.65 -21.35 -32.96
CA ASP A 215 10.21 -20.53 -34.04
C ASP A 215 10.35 -19.04 -33.70
N GLN A 216 9.48 -18.49 -32.84
CA GLN A 216 9.48 -17.06 -32.47
C GLN A 216 9.55 -16.78 -30.96
N LYS A 217 9.48 -17.80 -30.10
CA LYS A 217 9.46 -17.60 -28.64
C LYS A 217 10.38 -18.59 -27.93
N GLN A 218 11.41 -18.07 -27.28
CA GLN A 218 12.11 -18.74 -26.20
C GLN A 218 11.22 -18.74 -24.95
N ASN A 219 10.96 -19.91 -24.37
CA ASN A 219 10.27 -19.99 -23.08
C ASN A 219 11.30 -20.03 -21.95
N TYR A 220 10.96 -19.42 -20.82
CA TYR A 220 11.82 -19.40 -19.63
C TYR A 220 11.13 -20.06 -18.44
N GLY A 221 11.89 -20.85 -17.70
CA GLY A 221 11.41 -21.60 -16.55
C GLY A 221 11.52 -20.84 -15.24
N THR A 222 11.63 -21.63 -14.17
CA THR A 222 11.58 -21.17 -12.78
C THR A 222 12.78 -21.65 -11.98
N GLN A 223 13.79 -22.18 -12.68
CA GLN A 223 15.09 -22.54 -12.11
C GLN A 223 16.10 -21.43 -12.42
N THR A 224 17.06 -21.25 -11.53
CA THR A 224 18.18 -20.32 -11.72
C THR A 224 19.15 -20.87 -12.77
N SER A 225 19.64 -19.99 -13.63
CA SER A 225 20.65 -20.24 -14.67
C SER A 225 21.60 -19.05 -14.76
N GLN A 226 22.49 -19.06 -15.76
CA GLN A 226 23.32 -17.92 -16.13
C GLN A 226 22.47 -16.75 -16.63
N LEU A 227 23.04 -15.54 -16.56
CA LEU A 227 22.41 -14.34 -17.10
C LEU A 227 22.32 -14.43 -18.64
N GLU A 228 21.11 -14.26 -19.16
CA GLU A 228 20.81 -14.12 -20.58
C GLU A 228 20.20 -12.75 -20.87
N PHE A 229 20.40 -12.28 -22.11
CA PHE A 229 19.90 -11.01 -22.60
C PHE A 229 18.95 -11.26 -23.79
N GLY A 230 18.07 -10.31 -24.08
CA GLY A 230 17.25 -10.41 -25.29
C GLY A 230 16.23 -9.30 -25.47
N GLN A 231 15.36 -9.50 -26.45
CA GLN A 231 14.22 -8.63 -26.72
C GLN A 231 12.91 -9.42 -26.73
N CYS A 232 11.87 -8.76 -26.24
CA CYS A 232 10.50 -9.27 -26.23
C CYS A 232 9.59 -8.27 -26.94
N GLU A 233 8.80 -8.72 -27.92
CA GLU A 233 7.76 -7.88 -28.51
C GLU A 233 6.41 -8.21 -27.86
N VAL A 234 5.72 -7.18 -27.37
CA VAL A 234 4.40 -7.30 -26.73
C VAL A 234 3.40 -6.43 -27.49
N SER A 235 2.19 -6.94 -27.70
CA SER A 235 1.07 -6.22 -28.31
C SER A 235 0.12 -5.73 -27.22
N ILE A 236 -0.26 -4.46 -27.29
CA ILE A 236 -1.30 -3.81 -26.50
C ILE A 236 -2.58 -3.73 -27.35
N PRO A 237 -3.75 -4.17 -26.84
CA PRO A 237 -4.98 -4.20 -27.62
C PRO A 237 -5.50 -2.79 -27.91
N LYS A 238 -6.31 -2.67 -28.96
CA LYS A 238 -7.08 -1.46 -29.23
C LYS A 238 -8.10 -1.26 -28.11
N GLY A 239 -8.21 -0.05 -27.58
CA GLY A 239 -9.10 0.26 -26.45
C GLY A 239 -8.58 -0.15 -25.08
N HIS A 240 -7.25 -0.35 -24.94
CA HIS A 240 -6.60 -0.55 -23.65
C HIS A 240 -6.98 0.53 -22.63
N VAL A 241 -7.28 0.12 -21.41
CA VAL A 241 -7.64 1.01 -20.31
C VAL A 241 -6.44 1.19 -19.39
N GLN A 242 -6.07 2.44 -19.14
CA GLN A 242 -4.93 2.77 -18.27
C GLN A 242 -5.07 2.12 -16.89
N GLY A 243 -4.03 1.40 -16.46
CA GLY A 243 -4.01 0.66 -15.19
C GLY A 243 -4.49 -0.79 -15.29
N GLU A 244 -5.21 -1.14 -16.36
CA GLU A 244 -5.69 -2.50 -16.55
C GLU A 244 -4.62 -3.38 -17.20
N LEU A 245 -4.64 -4.68 -16.91
CA LEU A 245 -3.81 -5.64 -17.61
C LEU A 245 -4.72 -6.69 -18.26
N GLU A 246 -5.17 -6.42 -19.49
CA GLU A 246 -6.17 -7.25 -20.14
C GLU A 246 -5.61 -8.64 -20.46
N ARG A 247 -6.24 -9.64 -19.84
CA ARG A 247 -5.87 -11.05 -19.98
C ARG A 247 -7.11 -11.89 -20.24
N PRO A 248 -6.96 -13.07 -20.89
CA PRO A 248 -8.07 -14.00 -21.02
C PRO A 248 -8.66 -14.33 -19.65
N THR A 249 -9.98 -14.29 -19.56
CA THR A 249 -10.69 -14.73 -18.35
C THR A 249 -10.35 -16.20 -18.10
N ARG A 250 -9.89 -16.51 -16.89
CA ARG A 250 -9.62 -17.89 -16.47
C ARG A 250 -10.92 -18.51 -15.96
N ILE A 251 -11.39 -19.57 -16.62
CA ILE A 251 -12.56 -20.34 -16.18
C ILE A 251 -12.06 -21.66 -15.62
N ILE A 252 -11.97 -21.75 -14.29
CA ILE A 252 -11.56 -22.94 -13.52
C ILE A 252 -10.16 -23.46 -13.94
N LEU A 253 -10.10 -24.41 -14.88
CA LEU A 253 -8.88 -25.06 -15.37
C LEU A 253 -8.58 -24.71 -16.85
N TRP A 254 -9.41 -23.89 -17.48
CA TRP A 254 -9.28 -23.52 -18.89
C TRP A 254 -8.89 -22.05 -19.03
N ASN A 255 -7.75 -21.80 -19.67
CA ASN A 255 -7.41 -20.48 -20.15
C ASN A 255 -8.05 -20.31 -21.53
N LEU A 256 -8.94 -19.33 -21.66
CA LEU A 256 -9.41 -18.92 -22.98
C LEU A 256 -8.19 -18.50 -23.82
N PRO A 257 -8.21 -18.75 -25.14
CA PRO A 257 -7.09 -18.38 -26.00
C PRO A 257 -6.82 -16.88 -25.93
N GLU A 258 -5.55 -16.51 -26.00
CA GLU A 258 -5.13 -15.12 -26.13
C GLU A 258 -5.69 -14.52 -27.43
N ASN A 259 -6.11 -13.26 -27.37
CA ASN A 259 -6.71 -12.53 -28.48
C ASN A 259 -6.09 -11.13 -28.49
N ASP A 260 -5.34 -10.82 -29.53
CA ASP A 260 -4.61 -9.56 -29.67
C ASP A 260 -5.51 -8.32 -29.70
N ALA A 261 -6.76 -8.49 -30.13
CA ALA A 261 -7.72 -7.40 -30.15
C ALA A 261 -8.28 -7.08 -28.75
N LYS A 262 -8.04 -7.94 -27.76
CA LYS A 262 -8.63 -7.83 -26.42
C LYS A 262 -7.63 -7.92 -25.28
N HIS A 263 -6.45 -8.48 -25.49
CA HIS A 263 -5.51 -8.82 -24.43
C HIS A 263 -4.12 -8.30 -24.76
N VAL A 264 -3.32 -8.09 -23.71
CA VAL A 264 -1.88 -7.85 -23.82
C VAL A 264 -1.18 -9.18 -24.12
N THR A 265 -0.66 -9.36 -25.34
CA THR A 265 -0.11 -10.64 -25.80
C THR A 265 1.35 -10.54 -26.21
N ILE A 266 2.12 -11.59 -25.90
CA ILE A 266 3.54 -11.67 -26.29
C ILE A 266 3.63 -12.17 -27.72
N LYS A 267 4.39 -11.48 -28.55
CA LYS A 267 4.62 -11.79 -29.97
C LYS A 267 5.88 -12.59 -30.18
N SER A 268 6.98 -12.15 -29.59
CA SER A 268 8.26 -12.84 -29.70
C SER A 268 9.06 -12.72 -28.41
N ILE A 269 9.92 -13.71 -28.18
CA ILE A 269 10.95 -13.68 -27.13
C ILE A 269 12.22 -14.18 -27.79
N LEU A 270 13.15 -13.25 -28.01
CA LEU A 270 14.36 -13.46 -28.80
C LEU A 270 15.58 -13.28 -27.89
N PRO A 271 16.26 -14.37 -27.48
CA PRO A 271 17.56 -14.29 -26.84
C PRO A 271 18.57 -13.67 -27.78
N ILE A 272 19.41 -12.78 -27.26
CA ILE A 272 20.43 -12.06 -28.02
C ILE A 272 21.73 -12.17 -27.23
N GLU A 273 22.81 -12.50 -27.93
CA GLU A 273 24.14 -12.50 -27.33
C GLU A 273 24.51 -11.12 -26.77
N ARG A 274 25.21 -11.10 -25.63
CA ARG A 274 25.45 -9.88 -24.85
C ARG A 274 25.99 -8.71 -25.68
N ILE A 275 26.96 -8.96 -26.58
CA ILE A 275 27.58 -7.92 -27.42
C ILE A 275 26.54 -7.31 -28.37
N ASP A 276 25.76 -8.16 -29.04
CA ASP A 276 24.71 -7.72 -29.96
C ASP A 276 23.56 -7.02 -29.23
N PHE A 277 23.21 -7.51 -28.03
CA PHE A 277 22.21 -6.88 -27.17
C PHE A 277 22.63 -5.44 -26.83
N LEU A 278 23.86 -5.24 -26.37
CA LEU A 278 24.37 -3.91 -26.01
C LEU A 278 24.43 -2.98 -27.22
N ALA A 279 24.83 -3.49 -28.39
CA ALA A 279 24.83 -2.71 -29.63
C ALA A 279 23.40 -2.28 -30.05
N GLN A 280 22.43 -3.19 -29.96
CA GLN A 280 21.03 -2.91 -30.26
C GLN A 280 20.40 -1.95 -29.23
N PHE A 281 20.70 -2.15 -27.94
CA PHE A 281 20.26 -1.27 -26.86
C PHE A 281 20.78 0.15 -27.11
N ASN A 282 22.09 0.31 -27.36
CA ASN A 282 22.69 1.62 -27.61
C ASN A 282 22.14 2.29 -28.89
N THR A 283 21.86 1.50 -29.92
CA THR A 283 21.25 2.00 -31.17
C THR A 283 19.82 2.50 -30.95
N ALA A 284 19.03 1.80 -30.14
CA ALA A 284 17.68 2.23 -29.78
C ALA A 284 17.73 3.45 -28.86
N LEU A 285 18.67 3.47 -27.91
CA LEU A 285 18.84 4.54 -26.93
C LEU A 285 19.17 5.89 -27.57
N LYS A 286 19.96 5.90 -28.66
CA LYS A 286 20.25 7.11 -29.44
C LYS A 286 19.02 7.79 -30.04
N LYS A 287 17.89 7.09 -30.10
CA LYS A 287 16.62 7.60 -30.61
C LYS A 287 15.71 8.15 -29.50
N THR A 288 16.06 7.94 -28.23
CA THR A 288 15.23 8.39 -27.10
C THR A 288 15.68 9.76 -26.59
N PRO A 289 14.74 10.58 -26.08
CA PRO A 289 15.11 11.78 -25.34
C PRO A 289 15.96 11.43 -24.12
N GLU A 290 17.02 12.22 -23.91
CA GLU A 290 17.89 12.12 -22.72
C GLU A 290 18.57 10.76 -22.54
N LYS A 291 18.61 9.92 -23.60
CA LYS A 291 19.17 8.56 -23.57
C LYS A 291 18.71 7.80 -22.33
N SER A 292 17.40 7.82 -22.11
CA SER A 292 16.75 7.31 -20.92
C SER A 292 16.21 5.90 -21.10
N ALA A 293 16.16 5.13 -20.01
CA ALA A 293 15.56 3.81 -19.94
C ALA A 293 14.77 3.59 -18.63
N LEU A 294 13.69 2.82 -18.72
CA LEU A 294 12.87 2.35 -17.61
C LEU A 294 13.01 0.83 -17.49
N LEU A 295 13.46 0.37 -16.32
CA LEU A 295 13.65 -1.04 -15.99
C LEU A 295 12.65 -1.48 -14.92
N PHE A 296 11.84 -2.49 -15.24
CA PHE A 296 10.92 -3.11 -14.29
C PHE A 296 11.48 -4.41 -13.69
N ILE A 297 11.36 -4.59 -12.38
CA ILE A 297 11.73 -5.82 -11.68
C ILE A 297 10.50 -6.35 -10.94
N HIS A 298 10.03 -7.52 -11.37
CA HIS A 298 8.82 -8.14 -10.84
C HIS A 298 9.02 -8.75 -9.45
N GLY A 299 7.89 -9.06 -8.79
CA GLY A 299 7.83 -9.66 -7.47
C GLY A 299 7.84 -11.19 -7.46
N TYR A 300 7.44 -11.75 -6.30
CA TYR A 300 7.24 -13.19 -6.10
C TYR A 300 6.10 -13.75 -6.95
N ASN A 301 6.16 -15.02 -7.34
CA ASN A 301 5.14 -15.76 -8.09
C ASN A 301 4.76 -15.15 -9.45
N ASN A 302 5.74 -14.56 -10.15
CA ASN A 302 5.58 -14.14 -11.53
C ASN A 302 6.33 -15.06 -12.50
N SER A 303 5.75 -15.29 -13.68
CA SER A 303 6.43 -15.87 -14.85
C SER A 303 7.26 -14.81 -15.59
N PHE A 304 8.09 -15.24 -16.54
CA PHE A 304 8.78 -14.31 -17.45
C PHE A 304 7.77 -13.47 -18.24
N GLU A 305 6.70 -14.11 -18.68
CA GLU A 305 5.64 -13.51 -19.46
C GLU A 305 4.81 -12.51 -18.64
N ASP A 306 4.67 -12.72 -17.32
CA ASP A 306 4.05 -11.72 -16.43
C ASP A 306 4.88 -10.45 -16.36
N ALA A 307 6.19 -10.58 -16.22
CA ALA A 307 7.12 -9.46 -16.20
C ALA A 307 7.10 -8.68 -17.52
N ALA A 308 7.12 -9.40 -18.66
CA ALA A 308 7.04 -8.78 -19.98
C ALA A 308 5.74 -8.00 -20.17
N ARG A 309 4.58 -8.60 -19.86
CA ARG A 309 3.27 -7.93 -20.01
C ARG A 309 3.14 -6.71 -19.09
N ARG A 310 3.58 -6.80 -17.84
CA ARG A 310 3.52 -5.68 -16.90
C ARG A 310 4.41 -4.52 -17.35
N THR A 311 5.60 -4.82 -17.85
CA THR A 311 6.50 -3.80 -18.41
C THR A 311 5.90 -3.13 -19.64
N ALA A 312 5.27 -3.90 -20.53
CA ALA A 312 4.58 -3.34 -21.70
C ALA A 312 3.44 -2.41 -21.29
N GLN A 313 2.63 -2.82 -20.30
CA GLN A 313 1.57 -1.99 -19.74
C GLN A 313 2.14 -0.70 -19.15
N LEU A 314 3.20 -0.77 -18.32
CA LEU A 314 3.84 0.43 -17.77
C LEU A 314 4.40 1.36 -18.85
N ALA A 315 5.05 0.81 -19.88
CA ALA A 315 5.59 1.58 -21.00
C ALA A 315 4.51 2.27 -21.85
N TRP A 316 3.30 1.73 -21.84
CA TRP A 316 2.13 2.28 -22.51
C TRP A 316 1.41 3.33 -21.65
N ASP A 317 1.21 3.01 -20.38
CA ASP A 317 0.43 3.80 -19.41
C ASP A 317 1.20 4.98 -18.85
N LEU A 318 2.52 4.88 -18.80
CA LEU A 318 3.43 5.99 -18.53
C LEU A 318 3.92 6.47 -19.90
N PRO A 319 3.52 7.66 -20.39
CA PRO A 319 4.04 8.20 -21.65
C PRO A 319 5.51 8.63 -21.49
N PHE A 320 6.36 7.64 -21.26
CA PHE A 320 7.80 7.69 -21.21
C PHE A 320 8.32 7.39 -22.62
N ASP A 321 9.19 8.26 -23.11
CA ASP A 321 9.76 8.20 -24.47
C ASP A 321 11.15 7.54 -24.49
N GLY A 322 11.58 6.96 -23.36
CA GLY A 322 12.80 6.17 -23.23
C GLY A 322 12.61 4.68 -23.56
N LEU A 323 13.72 3.94 -23.50
CA LEU A 323 13.68 2.48 -23.69
C LEU A 323 12.98 1.82 -22.51
N SER A 324 12.16 0.81 -22.77
CA SER A 324 11.51 0.04 -21.72
C SER A 324 12.10 -1.37 -21.66
N GLY A 325 12.34 -1.86 -20.46
CA GLY A 325 12.87 -3.20 -20.26
C GLY A 325 12.56 -3.77 -18.90
N PHE A 326 12.92 -5.03 -18.71
CA PHE A 326 12.70 -5.73 -17.44
C PHE A 326 13.80 -6.71 -17.11
N PHE A 327 13.96 -6.96 -15.81
CA PHE A 327 14.74 -8.09 -15.33
C PHE A 327 13.79 -9.16 -14.80
N SER A 328 13.98 -10.40 -15.27
CA SER A 328 13.17 -11.53 -14.82
C SER A 328 13.99 -12.56 -14.05
N TRP A 329 13.65 -12.73 -12.77
CA TRP A 329 14.28 -13.71 -11.88
C TRP A 329 13.35 -14.90 -11.63
N PRO A 330 13.84 -16.10 -11.28
CA PRO A 330 13.07 -17.35 -11.23
C PRO A 330 12.06 -17.45 -10.07
N SER A 331 11.09 -16.53 -10.00
CA SER A 331 10.11 -16.37 -8.91
C SER A 331 8.86 -17.27 -8.99
N GLY A 332 8.78 -18.20 -9.94
CA GLY A 332 7.54 -18.91 -10.28
C GLY A 332 7.43 -20.34 -9.74
N ALA A 333 7.58 -20.57 -8.44
CA ALA A 333 7.45 -21.92 -7.90
C ALA A 333 5.96 -22.30 -7.67
N ASN A 334 5.44 -23.24 -8.46
CA ASN A 334 4.29 -24.03 -8.04
C ASN A 334 4.71 -24.83 -6.79
N ILE A 335 4.31 -24.41 -5.58
CA ILE A 335 4.32 -25.07 -4.23
C ILE A 335 4.65 -24.03 -3.13
N PRO A 336 4.06 -24.10 -1.91
CA PRO A 336 3.86 -22.94 -1.03
C PRO A 336 5.06 -22.61 -0.13
N ASP A 337 6.30 -22.67 -0.65
CA ASP A 337 7.48 -22.37 0.17
C ASP A 337 8.10 -21.02 -0.20
N TYR A 338 7.45 -19.97 0.28
CA TYR A 338 7.88 -18.57 0.19
C TYR A 338 9.33 -18.34 0.64
N PHE A 339 9.86 -19.16 1.58
CA PHE A 339 11.27 -19.09 2.00
C PHE A 339 12.25 -19.51 0.90
N SER A 340 11.89 -20.50 0.09
CA SER A 340 12.70 -20.94 -1.06
C SER A 340 12.87 -19.80 -2.07
N ASP A 341 11.82 -19.02 -2.29
CA ASP A 341 11.86 -17.94 -3.26
C ASP A 341 12.55 -16.67 -2.74
N GLU A 342 12.58 -16.39 -1.44
CA GLU A 342 13.49 -15.36 -0.91
C GLU A 342 14.96 -15.75 -1.13
N ALA A 343 15.32 -17.01 -0.89
CA ALA A 343 16.67 -17.50 -1.16
C ALA A 343 17.03 -17.36 -2.65
N LYS A 344 16.08 -17.64 -3.56
CA LYS A 344 16.25 -17.39 -5.00
C LYS A 344 16.33 -15.92 -5.36
N ALA A 345 15.54 -15.06 -4.70
CA ALA A 345 15.61 -13.61 -4.91
C ALA A 345 17.02 -13.10 -4.55
N ARG A 346 17.53 -13.48 -3.38
CA ARG A 346 18.90 -13.15 -2.95
C ARG A 346 19.95 -13.70 -3.92
N SER A 347 19.83 -14.97 -4.33
CA SER A 347 20.77 -15.58 -5.28
C SER A 347 20.68 -15.02 -6.71
N SER A 348 19.62 -14.28 -7.03
CA SER A 348 19.46 -13.60 -8.32
C SER A 348 20.05 -12.20 -8.34
N SER A 349 20.38 -11.62 -7.18
CA SER A 349 20.98 -10.29 -7.10
C SER A 349 22.29 -10.14 -7.88
N PRO A 350 23.21 -11.14 -7.97
CA PRO A 350 24.41 -11.01 -8.79
C PRO A 350 24.11 -10.93 -10.30
N ALA A 351 23.06 -11.60 -10.78
CA ALA A 351 22.68 -11.54 -12.18
C ALA A 351 22.06 -10.20 -12.56
N LEU A 352 21.25 -9.61 -11.67
CA LEU A 352 20.76 -8.24 -11.86
C LEU A 352 21.91 -7.22 -11.76
N GLU A 353 22.85 -7.41 -10.84
CA GLU A 353 24.08 -6.60 -10.73
C GLU A 353 24.84 -6.60 -12.07
N GLU A 354 25.11 -7.79 -12.62
CA GLU A 354 25.81 -7.94 -13.89
C GLU A 354 25.02 -7.31 -15.04
N PHE A 355 23.69 -7.48 -15.09
CA PHE A 355 22.84 -6.85 -16.10
C PHE A 355 22.95 -5.31 -16.06
N LEU A 356 22.77 -4.73 -14.87
CA LEU A 356 22.85 -3.27 -14.63
C LEU A 356 24.25 -2.73 -14.98
N ARG A 357 25.30 -3.42 -14.53
CA ARG A 357 26.69 -3.10 -14.87
C ARG A 357 26.90 -3.07 -16.38
N ASN A 358 26.41 -4.07 -17.10
CA ASN A 358 26.60 -4.17 -18.55
C ASN A 358 25.95 -2.99 -19.28
N ILE A 359 24.71 -2.63 -18.96
CA ILE A 359 24.03 -1.51 -19.62
C ILE A 359 24.63 -0.16 -19.22
N MET A 360 25.04 0.04 -17.96
CA MET A 360 25.58 1.31 -17.50
C MET A 360 27.01 1.58 -17.98
N LEU A 361 27.85 0.56 -18.09
CA LEU A 361 29.25 0.71 -18.54
C LEU A 361 29.39 0.71 -20.07
N ASN A 362 28.60 -0.10 -20.78
CA ASN A 362 28.86 -0.41 -22.19
C ASN A 362 27.84 0.23 -23.15
N THR A 363 27.05 1.19 -22.67
CA THR A 363 26.12 1.96 -23.51
C THR A 363 26.18 3.44 -23.17
N GLU A 364 25.60 4.28 -24.02
CA GLU A 364 25.47 5.72 -23.80
C GLU A 364 24.32 6.08 -22.85
N LEU A 365 23.87 5.16 -21.98
CA LEU A 365 22.81 5.38 -20.99
C LEU A 365 23.18 6.54 -20.08
N GLU A 366 22.30 7.54 -20.03
CA GLU A 366 22.43 8.73 -19.20
C GLU A 366 21.42 8.71 -18.04
N GLN A 367 20.20 8.20 -18.27
CA GLN A 367 19.16 8.14 -17.24
C GLN A 367 18.52 6.75 -17.15
N LEU A 368 18.65 6.10 -16.01
CA LEU A 368 18.01 4.83 -15.68
C LEU A 368 16.98 5.04 -14.58
N HIS A 369 15.73 4.69 -14.86
CA HIS A 369 14.65 4.63 -13.90
C HIS A 369 14.35 3.17 -13.60
N ILE A 370 14.26 2.82 -12.32
CA ILE A 370 14.03 1.45 -11.87
C ILE A 370 12.74 1.42 -11.05
N ILE A 371 11.79 0.59 -11.48
CA ILE A 371 10.60 0.26 -10.70
C ILE A 371 10.71 -1.20 -10.28
N ALA A 372 10.87 -1.44 -8.98
CA ALA A 372 10.91 -2.76 -8.40
C ALA A 372 9.65 -3.00 -7.55
N HIS A 373 9.09 -4.21 -7.63
CA HIS A 373 7.85 -4.56 -6.96
C HIS A 373 8.04 -5.71 -5.98
N SER A 374 7.41 -5.64 -4.81
CA SER A 374 7.33 -6.75 -3.86
C SER A 374 8.71 -7.31 -3.56
N MET A 375 8.94 -8.63 -3.68
CA MET A 375 10.24 -9.26 -3.45
C MET A 375 11.33 -8.86 -4.47
N GLY A 376 10.94 -8.30 -5.62
CA GLY A 376 11.88 -7.72 -6.59
C GLY A 376 12.64 -6.51 -6.04
N THR A 377 12.10 -5.83 -5.01
CA THR A 377 12.82 -4.75 -4.31
C THR A 377 14.02 -5.29 -3.55
N LEU A 378 13.92 -6.49 -2.95
CA LEU A 378 15.05 -7.15 -2.30
C LEU A 378 16.16 -7.47 -3.31
N VAL A 379 15.81 -8.05 -4.46
CA VAL A 379 16.78 -8.33 -5.54
C VAL A 379 17.49 -7.04 -5.94
N THR A 380 16.70 -5.99 -6.20
CA THR A 380 17.19 -4.68 -6.68
C THR A 380 18.13 -4.02 -5.67
N THR A 381 17.69 -3.90 -4.42
CA THR A 381 18.49 -3.25 -3.36
C THR A 381 19.81 -3.97 -3.09
N LEU A 382 19.81 -5.31 -3.06
CA LEU A 382 21.03 -6.09 -2.90
C LEU A 382 22.00 -5.92 -4.08
N SER A 383 21.50 -5.93 -5.32
CA SER A 383 22.32 -5.69 -6.52
C SER A 383 22.95 -4.30 -6.51
N LEU A 384 22.15 -3.27 -6.18
CA LEU A 384 22.62 -1.88 -6.16
C LEU A 384 23.66 -1.65 -5.07
N ASN A 385 23.45 -2.19 -3.87
CA ASN A 385 24.43 -2.17 -2.79
C ASN A 385 25.74 -2.86 -3.19
N SER A 386 25.66 -3.96 -3.96
CA SER A 386 26.85 -4.61 -4.52
C SER A 386 27.60 -3.69 -5.49
N LEU A 387 26.90 -3.03 -6.42
CA LEU A 387 27.51 -2.03 -7.31
C LEU A 387 28.09 -0.84 -6.53
N GLN A 388 27.43 -0.39 -5.47
CA GLN A 388 27.91 0.70 -4.59
C GLN A 388 29.17 0.34 -3.81
N ARG A 389 29.48 -0.95 -3.62
CA ARG A 389 30.76 -1.38 -3.06
C ARG A 389 31.87 -1.53 -4.10
N ASP A 390 31.51 -1.55 -5.38
CA ASP A 390 32.47 -1.61 -6.47
C ASP A 390 32.98 -0.20 -6.82
N ALA A 391 34.28 0.02 -6.65
CA ALA A 391 34.91 1.30 -6.96
C ALA A 391 34.77 1.69 -8.45
N SER A 392 34.74 0.72 -9.37
CA SER A 392 34.59 0.97 -10.81
C SER A 392 33.20 1.46 -11.20
N MET A 393 32.21 1.33 -10.30
CA MET A 393 30.83 1.71 -10.57
C MET A 393 30.44 3.07 -9.99
N GLN A 394 31.24 3.67 -9.10
CA GLN A 394 30.87 4.89 -8.37
C GLN A 394 30.43 6.02 -9.30
N GLU A 395 31.19 6.29 -10.36
CA GLU A 395 30.90 7.36 -11.33
C GLU A 395 29.69 7.06 -12.24
N HIS A 396 29.16 5.85 -12.18
CA HIS A 396 28.04 5.40 -13.00
C HIS A 396 26.73 5.29 -12.21
N LEU A 397 26.76 5.28 -10.88
CA LEU A 397 25.55 5.15 -10.06
C LEU A 397 24.65 6.39 -10.12
N ASP A 398 25.20 7.56 -10.46
CA ASP A 398 24.44 8.78 -10.72
C ASP A 398 23.55 8.68 -11.97
N LYS A 399 23.83 7.73 -12.88
CA LYS A 399 22.93 7.43 -14.01
C LYS A 399 21.57 6.91 -13.54
N ILE A 400 21.49 6.35 -12.34
CA ILE A 400 20.24 5.88 -11.77
C ILE A 400 19.47 7.11 -11.26
N HIS A 401 18.47 7.56 -12.02
CA HIS A 401 17.73 8.75 -11.66
C HIS A 401 16.60 8.49 -10.68
N GLN A 402 15.82 7.42 -10.89
CA GLN A 402 14.67 7.11 -10.03
C GLN A 402 14.75 5.66 -9.56
N LEU A 403 14.69 5.46 -8.25
CA LEU A 403 14.57 4.16 -7.60
C LEU A 403 13.22 4.07 -6.91
N ILE A 404 12.29 3.32 -7.51
CA ILE A 404 10.91 3.22 -7.04
C ILE A 404 10.69 1.81 -6.50
N LEU A 405 10.43 1.70 -5.20
CA LEU A 405 10.16 0.45 -4.50
C LEU A 405 8.67 0.38 -4.15
N GLY A 406 7.90 -0.39 -4.91
CA GLY A 406 6.47 -0.55 -4.72
C GLY A 406 6.14 -1.80 -3.91
N ALA A 407 5.24 -1.68 -2.92
CA ALA A 407 4.77 -2.83 -2.13
C ALA A 407 5.94 -3.67 -1.55
N SER A 408 7.02 -2.98 -1.15
CA SER A 408 8.33 -3.59 -0.94
C SER A 408 8.31 -4.72 0.10
N ASP A 409 8.72 -5.91 -0.33
CA ASP A 409 8.80 -7.09 0.52
C ASP A 409 10.23 -7.24 1.04
N ILE A 410 10.66 -6.29 1.88
CA ILE A 410 11.94 -6.28 2.61
C ILE A 410 11.62 -6.07 4.08
N ASP A 411 12.40 -6.69 4.98
CA ASP A 411 12.25 -6.47 6.41
C ASP A 411 12.69 -5.04 6.76
N GLN A 412 11.89 -4.30 7.53
CA GLN A 412 12.23 -2.90 7.83
C GLN A 412 13.54 -2.76 8.59
N GLU A 413 13.88 -3.69 9.49
CA GLU A 413 15.14 -3.63 10.23
C GLU A 413 16.32 -4.02 9.35
N GLU A 414 16.18 -5.03 8.49
CA GLU A 414 17.19 -5.36 7.47
C GLU A 414 17.43 -4.16 6.55
N PHE A 415 16.34 -3.53 6.09
CA PHE A 415 16.45 -2.36 5.24
C PHE A 415 17.19 -1.23 5.96
N ARG A 416 16.76 -0.90 7.19
CA ARG A 416 17.37 0.18 7.98
C ARG A 416 18.84 -0.07 8.30
N ASN A 417 19.17 -1.27 8.76
CA ASN A 417 20.46 -1.54 9.39
C ASN A 417 21.50 -2.08 8.42
N THR A 418 21.07 -2.66 7.29
CA THR A 418 21.98 -3.36 6.36
C THR A 418 21.94 -2.77 4.95
N ILE A 419 20.76 -2.43 4.44
CA ILE A 419 20.62 -1.99 3.04
C ILE A 419 20.80 -0.48 2.91
N LEU A 420 20.05 0.29 3.70
CA LEU A 420 19.99 1.75 3.62
C LEU A 420 21.34 2.47 3.73
N PRO A 421 22.31 2.05 4.59
CA PRO A 421 23.58 2.77 4.75
C PRO A 421 24.35 2.98 3.43
N GLU A 422 24.26 2.02 2.50
CA GLU A 422 24.83 2.13 1.16
C GLU A 422 23.79 2.66 0.16
N PHE A 423 22.57 2.13 0.20
CA PHE A 423 21.49 2.44 -0.74
C PHE A 423 21.15 3.94 -0.81
N LYS A 424 21.28 4.67 0.31
CA LYS A 424 21.05 6.13 0.38
C LYS A 424 22.05 6.98 -0.40
N ASN A 425 23.13 6.38 -0.93
CA ASN A 425 24.09 7.06 -1.79
C ASN A 425 23.88 6.71 -3.26
N ILE A 426 22.86 5.90 -3.58
CA ILE A 426 22.60 5.42 -4.93
C ILE A 426 21.44 6.20 -5.52
N GLY A 427 21.71 6.71 -6.72
CA GLY A 427 20.75 7.39 -7.57
C GLY A 427 20.26 8.74 -7.06
N LEU A 428 19.58 9.47 -7.95
CA LEU A 428 19.14 10.84 -7.70
C LEU A 428 17.96 10.90 -6.72
N ARG A 429 17.03 9.95 -6.78
CA ARG A 429 15.87 9.88 -5.88
C ARG A 429 15.43 8.45 -5.61
N ARG A 430 15.00 8.21 -4.37
CA ARG A 430 14.49 6.93 -3.88
C ARG A 430 13.10 7.13 -3.31
N THR A 431 12.15 6.31 -3.74
CA THR A 431 10.75 6.42 -3.36
C THR A 431 10.20 5.06 -2.97
N ILE A 432 9.54 4.97 -1.81
CA ILE A 432 8.84 3.78 -1.36
C ILE A 432 7.34 4.05 -1.44
N TYR A 433 6.59 3.19 -2.12
CA TYR A 433 5.13 3.15 -2.02
C TYR A 433 4.72 2.02 -1.08
N ALA A 434 3.92 2.36 -0.07
CA ALA A 434 3.44 1.44 0.95
C ALA A 434 1.91 1.55 1.12
N SER A 435 1.25 0.46 1.50
CA SER A 435 -0.21 0.41 1.70
C SER A 435 -0.59 -0.55 2.84
N ASP A 436 -1.72 -0.30 3.51
CA ASP A 436 -2.33 -1.13 4.58
C ASP A 436 -3.20 -2.23 4.02
N HIS A 437 -3.74 -2.05 2.81
CA HIS A 437 -4.56 -3.02 2.11
C HIS A 437 -3.71 -4.13 1.47
N ASP A 438 -2.39 -4.07 1.56
CA ASP A 438 -1.49 -5.08 0.98
C ASP A 438 -1.46 -6.39 1.81
N TYR A 439 -2.52 -7.19 1.66
CA TYR A 439 -2.70 -8.48 2.31
C TYR A 439 -1.62 -9.52 1.93
N ALA A 440 -0.91 -9.36 0.81
CA ALA A 440 0.14 -10.30 0.39
C ALA A 440 1.36 -10.25 1.34
N LEU A 441 1.67 -9.08 1.90
CA LEU A 441 2.69 -8.95 2.96
C LEU A 441 2.21 -9.53 4.30
N GLY A 442 0.90 -9.75 4.48
CA GLY A 442 0.33 -10.47 5.63
C GLY A 442 0.65 -11.97 5.61
N VAL A 443 0.78 -12.57 4.43
CA VAL A 443 1.19 -13.98 4.29
C VAL A 443 2.69 -14.15 4.55
N SER A 444 3.52 -13.18 4.14
CA SER A 444 4.96 -13.17 4.45
C SER A 444 5.26 -12.88 5.92
N SER A 445 4.43 -12.09 6.61
CA SER A 445 4.58 -11.80 8.05
C SER A 445 4.12 -12.96 8.96
N TRP A 446 3.15 -13.77 8.53
CA TRP A 446 2.67 -14.95 9.28
C TRP A 446 3.76 -16.01 9.45
N GLY A 447 4.63 -16.20 8.45
CA GLY A 447 5.79 -17.09 8.52
C GLY A 447 7.01 -16.52 9.26
N ARG A 448 7.12 -15.19 9.40
CA ARG A 448 8.32 -14.49 9.92
C ARG A 448 8.16 -13.91 11.33
N ARG A 449 7.28 -14.48 12.15
CA ARG A 449 7.06 -14.08 13.56
C ARG A 449 6.65 -12.60 13.74
N GLY A 450 5.95 -12.01 12.77
CA GLY A 450 5.39 -10.65 12.92
C GLY A 450 6.37 -9.48 12.70
N ARG A 451 7.46 -9.69 11.95
CA ARG A 451 8.36 -8.59 11.54
C ARG A 451 7.71 -7.72 10.45
N LEU A 452 7.87 -6.41 10.57
CA LEU A 452 7.27 -5.41 9.68
C LEU A 452 7.98 -5.35 8.32
N ARG A 453 7.19 -5.28 7.24
CA ARG A 453 7.72 -5.13 5.88
C ARG A 453 7.79 -3.66 5.46
N LEU A 454 8.69 -3.36 4.55
CA LEU A 454 8.95 -2.00 4.07
C LEU A 454 7.76 -1.41 3.31
N GLY A 455 6.99 -2.24 2.60
CA GLY A 455 5.75 -1.87 1.91
C GLY A 455 4.48 -1.90 2.76
N GLN A 456 4.58 -2.31 4.03
CA GLN A 456 3.46 -2.27 4.98
C GLN A 456 3.39 -0.93 5.69
N ILE A 457 2.18 -0.47 5.99
CA ILE A 457 1.94 0.72 6.80
C ILE A 457 1.20 0.39 8.10
N GLY A 458 1.09 1.40 8.96
CA GLY A 458 0.49 1.36 10.29
C GLY A 458 1.24 2.35 11.21
N LYS A 459 1.14 2.18 12.53
CA LYS A 459 1.97 2.93 13.49
C LYS A 459 3.48 2.85 13.18
N ASP A 460 3.89 1.82 12.45
CA ASP A 460 5.28 1.50 12.12
C ASP A 460 5.64 1.72 10.63
N ILE A 461 4.98 2.65 9.92
CA ILE A 461 5.43 3.08 8.58
C ILE A 461 6.91 3.48 8.58
N PHE A 462 7.66 3.03 7.57
CA PHE A 462 9.07 3.36 7.44
C PHE A 462 9.27 4.79 6.93
N VAL A 463 9.99 5.61 7.69
CA VAL A 463 10.38 6.97 7.30
C VAL A 463 11.87 7.16 7.50
N ASP A 464 12.49 7.90 6.58
CA ASP A 464 13.93 8.21 6.58
C ASP A 464 14.17 9.51 5.78
N PRO A 465 15.09 10.41 6.19
CA PRO A 465 15.36 11.65 5.47
C PRO A 465 15.86 11.45 4.03
N ASP A 466 16.48 10.31 3.72
CA ASP A 466 17.04 10.04 2.40
C ASP A 466 16.07 9.33 1.44
N ILE A 467 14.82 9.09 1.87
CA ILE A 467 13.80 8.31 1.16
C ILE A 467 12.45 9.04 1.14
N ASP A 468 11.85 9.19 -0.05
CA ASP A 468 10.47 9.64 -0.18
C ASP A 468 9.51 8.48 0.12
N THR A 469 8.94 8.43 1.33
CA THR A 469 7.89 7.45 1.66
C THR A 469 6.51 7.98 1.29
N ILE A 470 5.81 7.26 0.42
CA ILE A 470 4.44 7.56 -0.04
C ILE A 470 3.50 6.45 0.44
N GLU A 471 2.50 6.85 1.20
CA GLU A 471 1.40 6.00 1.65
C GLU A 471 0.25 6.05 0.61
N ALA A 472 -0.13 4.87 0.13
CA ALA A 472 -1.10 4.64 -0.93
C ALA A 472 -2.35 3.86 -0.47
N SER A 473 -2.66 3.90 0.83
CA SER A 473 -3.80 3.25 1.49
C SER A 473 -5.14 3.62 0.88
N ASN A 474 -5.29 4.89 0.50
CA ASN A 474 -6.51 5.44 -0.04
C ASN A 474 -6.65 5.23 -1.56
N ILE A 475 -5.75 4.46 -2.16
CA ILE A 475 -5.81 4.16 -3.58
C ILE A 475 -6.59 2.87 -3.80
N GLU A 476 -7.74 2.99 -4.47
CA GLU A 476 -8.51 1.83 -4.89
C GLU A 476 -7.75 1.02 -5.95
N ALA A 477 -7.65 -0.29 -5.75
CA ALA A 477 -7.08 -1.23 -6.69
C ALA A 477 -7.84 -2.56 -6.65
N SER A 478 -7.88 -3.24 -7.79
CA SER A 478 -8.52 -4.56 -7.90
C SER A 478 -7.67 -5.65 -7.24
N ASN A 479 -6.35 -5.51 -7.34
CA ASN A 479 -5.37 -6.32 -6.64
C ASN A 479 -4.66 -5.47 -5.60
N SER A 480 -4.87 -5.80 -4.33
CA SER A 480 -4.35 -5.00 -3.22
C SER A 480 -2.82 -5.07 -3.06
N HIS A 481 -2.14 -6.01 -3.73
CA HIS A 481 -0.67 -6.05 -3.82
C HIS A 481 -0.14 -5.43 -5.13
N GLY A 482 -1.00 -5.30 -6.15
CA GLY A 482 -0.69 -4.74 -7.47
C GLY A 482 -1.01 -3.25 -7.62
N TYR A 483 -1.48 -2.59 -6.56
CA TYR A 483 -2.05 -1.24 -6.57
C TYR A 483 -1.19 -0.17 -7.25
N ILE A 484 0.14 -0.30 -7.16
CA ILE A 484 1.11 0.62 -7.78
C ILE A 484 0.98 0.72 -9.31
N PHE A 485 0.33 -0.25 -9.96
CA PHE A 485 0.21 -0.31 -11.42
C PHE A 485 -1.22 -0.17 -11.93
N GLU A 486 -2.21 -0.10 -11.04
CA GLU A 486 -3.63 -0.20 -11.41
C GLU A 486 -4.40 1.12 -11.29
N SER A 487 -3.91 2.04 -10.45
CA SER A 487 -4.59 3.32 -10.25
C SER A 487 -4.04 4.43 -11.14
N LYS A 488 -4.96 5.15 -11.79
CA LYS A 488 -4.64 6.35 -12.56
C LYS A 488 -3.92 7.42 -11.73
N LEU A 489 -4.25 7.56 -10.44
CA LEU A 489 -3.58 8.52 -9.56
C LEU A 489 -2.12 8.12 -9.34
N LEU A 490 -1.84 6.84 -9.07
CA LEU A 490 -0.49 6.33 -8.90
C LEU A 490 0.32 6.38 -10.19
N LEU A 491 -0.26 5.97 -11.32
CA LEU A 491 0.39 6.08 -12.62
C LEU A 491 0.68 7.54 -12.97
N THR A 492 -0.20 8.46 -12.58
CA THR A 492 0.04 9.89 -12.74
C THR A 492 1.25 10.34 -11.91
N ASP A 493 1.29 9.94 -10.66
CA ASP A 493 2.37 10.25 -9.73
C ASP A 493 3.73 9.70 -10.21
N LEU A 494 3.76 8.43 -10.65
CA LEU A 494 4.92 7.79 -11.26
C LEU A 494 5.40 8.52 -12.51
N PHE A 495 4.49 8.97 -13.38
CA PHE A 495 4.86 9.73 -14.57
C PHE A 495 5.56 11.05 -14.22
N TYR A 496 5.03 11.82 -13.26
CA TYR A 496 5.66 13.08 -12.85
C TYR A 496 6.98 12.85 -12.11
N LEU A 497 7.08 11.77 -11.35
CA LEU A 497 8.32 11.34 -10.72
C LEU A 497 9.39 11.00 -11.78
N ILE A 498 9.04 10.19 -12.78
CA ILE A 498 9.98 9.70 -13.80
C ILE A 498 10.34 10.78 -14.81
N THR A 499 9.36 11.48 -15.37
CA THR A 499 9.57 12.38 -16.52
C THR A 499 9.88 13.83 -16.14
N LYS A 500 9.64 14.21 -14.88
CA LYS A 500 9.83 15.59 -14.40
C LYS A 500 10.65 15.68 -13.11
N ASN A 501 11.02 14.55 -12.50
CA ASN A 501 11.74 14.50 -11.22
C ASN A 501 11.13 15.41 -10.14
N LEU A 502 9.80 15.51 -10.11
CA LEU A 502 9.12 16.38 -9.15
C LEU A 502 9.23 15.81 -7.74
N ASN A 503 9.56 16.67 -6.78
CA ASN A 503 9.50 16.31 -5.37
C ASN A 503 8.06 15.93 -4.99
N PRO A 504 7.85 15.08 -3.96
CA PRO A 504 6.52 14.71 -3.53
C PRO A 504 5.56 15.89 -3.30
N ALA A 505 6.03 16.99 -2.71
CA ALA A 505 5.26 18.23 -2.51
C ALA A 505 4.69 18.84 -3.81
N GLN A 506 5.28 18.52 -4.95
CA GLN A 506 4.90 19.02 -6.27
C GLN A 506 4.00 18.02 -7.03
N ARG A 507 3.70 16.85 -6.46
CA ARG A 507 2.98 15.74 -7.11
C ARG A 507 1.57 15.48 -6.57
N ARG A 508 0.86 16.52 -6.09
CA ARG A 508 -0.47 16.41 -5.44
C ARG A 508 -0.46 15.44 -4.24
N LEU A 509 0.66 15.40 -3.54
CA LEU A 509 0.79 14.67 -2.30
C LEU A 509 0.74 15.62 -1.11
N ARG A 510 0.11 15.17 -0.02
CA ARG A 510 0.06 15.86 1.25
C ARG A 510 1.20 15.38 2.14
N GLU A 511 2.01 16.30 2.64
CA GLU A 511 2.98 16.00 3.69
C GLU A 511 2.25 15.65 4.99
N VAL A 512 2.69 14.57 5.62
CA VAL A 512 2.38 14.19 7.00
C VAL A 512 3.70 13.90 7.71
N ARG A 513 3.71 13.93 9.04
CA ARG A 513 4.95 13.76 9.82
C ARG A 513 4.85 12.60 10.79
N LYS A 514 5.92 11.82 10.86
CA LYS A 514 6.15 10.79 11.88
C LYS A 514 7.53 11.03 12.49
N ASN A 515 7.59 11.22 13.82
CA ASN A 515 8.83 11.52 14.53
C ASN A 515 9.63 12.68 13.89
N LEU A 516 8.93 13.75 13.50
CA LEU A 516 9.47 14.93 12.77
C LEU A 516 9.96 14.67 11.34
N LEU A 517 9.92 13.44 10.84
CA LEU A 517 10.25 13.10 9.46
C LEU A 517 9.00 13.13 8.57
N PRO A 518 9.10 13.67 7.34
CA PRO A 518 7.98 13.72 6.42
C PRO A 518 7.69 12.35 5.79
N TYR A 519 6.42 12.09 5.52
CA TYR A 519 5.94 11.10 4.57
C TYR A 519 4.72 11.67 3.83
N TRP A 520 4.26 11.01 2.78
CA TRP A 520 3.37 11.63 1.79
C TRP A 520 2.12 10.80 1.54
N LEU A 521 0.96 11.46 1.40
CA LEU A 521 -0.33 10.84 1.11
C LEU A 521 -0.91 11.34 -0.20
N PHE A 522 -1.64 10.50 -0.91
CA PHE A 522 -2.49 10.96 -2.01
C PHE A 522 -3.63 11.85 -1.50
N LEU A 523 -3.75 13.04 -2.10
CA LEU A 523 -4.92 13.92 -1.95
C LEU A 523 -6.10 13.33 -2.73
N GLU A 524 -7.29 13.36 -2.13
CA GLU A 524 -8.55 12.99 -2.81
C GLU A 524 -8.92 13.96 -3.94
#